data_AF-A0A532UIW1-F1
#
_entry.id   AF-A0A532UIW1-F1
#
_cell.length_a   1.000
_cell.length_b   1.000
_cell.length_c   1.000
_cell.angle_alpha   90.00
_cell.angle_beta   90.00
_cell.angle_gamma   90.00
#
_symmetry.space_group_name_H-M   'P 1'
#
loop_
_entity.id
_entity.type
_entity.pdbx_description
1 polymer ?
#
loop_
_entity_poly.entity_id
_entity_poly.type
_entity_poly.pdbx_seq_one_letter_code
_entity_poly.pdbx_strand_id
1 'polypeptide(L)'
;MSNETVVTIPNEHLRLLDELQHLLNRQKELVRKGDFRTSEALTVESNAIVDELVRTKVLEQAEFRGQFERLAKTYRQITLMVAAEKDRLGKQLKQVGQARKTLKAYRGFG
;
A
#
# COMPACT_ATOMS: atom_id res chain seq x y z
N MET A 1 41.09 -11.45 26.01
CA MET A 1 40.25 -12.15 25.02
C MET A 1 38.92 -11.40 24.98
N SER A 2 38.79 -10.50 24.01
CA SER A 2 37.57 -9.71 23.84
C SER A 2 36.73 -10.43 22.79
N ASN A 3 35.58 -10.96 23.20
CA ASN A 3 34.66 -11.66 22.32
C ASN A 3 34.03 -10.67 21.33
N GLU A 4 34.56 -10.72 20.11
CA GLU A 4 33.87 -10.70 18.83
C GLU A 4 32.34 -10.47 18.92
N THR A 5 31.93 -9.22 18.75
CA THR A 5 30.58 -8.87 18.30
C THR A 5 30.40 -9.43 16.89
N VAL A 6 29.85 -10.64 16.81
CA VAL A 6 29.36 -11.20 15.55
C VAL A 6 28.20 -10.32 15.08
N VAL A 7 28.50 -9.46 14.12
CA VAL A 7 27.56 -8.62 13.38
C VAL A 7 26.68 -9.54 12.54
N THR A 8 25.57 -10.01 13.11
CA THR A 8 24.54 -10.81 12.43
C THR A 8 23.53 -9.93 11.66
N ILE A 9 23.95 -8.74 11.23
CA ILE A 9 23.10 -7.64 10.76
C ILE A 9 22.48 -7.85 9.34
N PRO A 10 23.08 -8.57 8.37
CA PRO A 10 22.50 -8.65 7.02
C PRO A 10 21.22 -9.49 6.92
N ASN A 11 21.10 -10.54 7.72
CA ASN A 11 20.04 -11.55 7.56
C ASN A 11 18.67 -11.09 8.05
N GLU A 12 18.64 -10.24 9.09
CA GLU A 12 17.40 -9.73 9.65
C GLU A 12 16.78 -8.67 8.74
N HIS A 13 17.60 -7.77 8.21
CA HIS A 13 17.14 -6.74 7.26
C HIS A 13 16.63 -7.35 5.95
N LEU A 14 17.27 -8.40 5.45
CA LEU A 14 16.77 -9.16 4.30
C LEU A 14 15.38 -9.76 4.55
N ARG A 15 15.16 -10.33 5.74
CA ARG A 15 13.84 -10.86 6.12
C ARG A 15 12.77 -9.77 6.18
N LEU A 16 13.10 -8.62 6.78
CA LEU A 16 12.18 -7.48 6.84
C LEU A 16 11.82 -6.96 5.44
N LEU A 17 12.78 -6.92 4.51
CA LEU A 17 12.55 -6.50 3.14
C LEU A 17 11.69 -7.50 2.35
N ASP A 18 11.93 -8.80 2.53
CA ASP A 18 11.11 -9.85 1.93
C ASP A 18 9.68 -9.85 2.48
N GLU A 19 9.53 -9.68 3.79
CA GLU A 19 8.23 -9.57 4.46
C GLU A 19 7.47 -8.33 3.99
N LEU A 20 8.12 -7.17 3.93
CA LEU A 20 7.53 -5.96 3.37
C LEU A 20 7.09 -6.16 1.92
N GLN A 21 7.92 -6.82 1.10
CA GLN A 21 7.57 -7.12 -0.28
C GLN A 21 6.33 -8.04 -0.37
N HIS A 22 6.23 -9.03 0.52
CA HIS A 22 5.07 -9.91 0.62
C HIS A 22 3.79 -9.14 0.99
N LEU A 23 3.85 -8.29 2.01
CA LEU A 23 2.72 -7.45 2.45
C LEU A 23 2.24 -6.52 1.33
N LEU A 24 3.15 -5.84 0.64
CA LEU A 24 2.81 -4.96 -0.47
C LEU A 24 2.17 -5.73 -1.64
N ASN A 25 2.67 -6.93 -1.96
CA ASN A 25 2.04 -7.76 -2.99
C ASN A 25 0.63 -8.19 -2.59
N ARG A 26 0.42 -8.52 -1.31
CA ARG A 26 -0.90 -8.87 -0.78
C ARG A 26 -1.86 -7.67 -0.82
N GLN A 27 -1.41 -6.48 -0.42
CA GLN A 27 -2.20 -5.24 -0.55
C GLN A 27 -2.61 -4.99 -2.00
N LYS A 28 -1.68 -5.14 -2.95
CA LYS A 28 -1.97 -5.00 -4.38
C LYS A 28 -3.07 -5.96 -4.84
N GLU A 29 -3.04 -7.21 -4.42
CA GLU A 29 -4.10 -8.18 -4.74
C GLU A 29 -5.44 -7.84 -4.09
N LEU A 30 -5.44 -7.33 -2.86
CA LEU A 30 -6.67 -6.89 -2.18
C LEU A 30 -7.31 -5.68 -2.88
N VAL A 31 -6.49 -4.70 -3.28
CA VAL A 31 -6.94 -3.54 -4.08
C VAL A 31 -7.55 -3.99 -5.42
N ARG A 32 -6.95 -4.98 -6.10
CA ARG A 32 -7.54 -5.57 -7.33
C ARG A 32 -8.92 -6.17 -7.09
N LYS A 33 -9.12 -6.79 -5.93
CA LYS A 33 -10.38 -7.41 -5.53
C LYS A 33 -11.40 -6.41 -4.97
N GLY A 34 -11.02 -5.14 -4.80
CA GLY A 34 -11.85 -4.12 -4.17
C GLY A 34 -11.95 -4.23 -2.65
N ASP A 35 -11.11 -5.06 -2.02
CA ASP A 35 -11.06 -5.19 -0.56
C ASP A 35 -10.14 -4.13 0.07
N PHE A 36 -10.60 -2.89 0.03
CA PHE A 36 -9.85 -1.73 0.52
C PHE A 36 -9.70 -1.74 2.05
N ARG A 37 -10.65 -2.31 2.78
CA ARG A 37 -10.60 -2.39 4.25
C ARG A 37 -9.46 -3.30 4.70
N THR A 38 -9.37 -4.51 4.15
CA THR A 38 -8.27 -5.42 4.49
C THR A 38 -6.93 -4.88 3.97
N SER A 39 -6.92 -4.22 2.80
CA SER A 39 -5.71 -3.55 2.30
C SER A 39 -5.21 -2.44 3.22
N GLU A 40 -6.12 -1.67 3.85
CA GLU A 40 -5.77 -0.63 4.81
C GLU A 40 -5.22 -1.22 6.10
N ALA A 41 -5.78 -2.33 6.60
CA ALA A 41 -5.23 -3.03 7.77
C ALA A 41 -3.78 -3.48 7.55
N LEU A 42 -3.46 -4.03 6.37
CA LEU A 42 -2.09 -4.40 6.01
C LEU A 42 -1.15 -3.19 5.89
N THR A 43 -1.68 -1.97 5.72
CA THR A 43 -0.86 -0.76 5.65
C THR A 43 -0.21 -0.49 7.01
N VAL A 44 -0.93 -0.77 8.10
CA VAL A 44 -0.41 -0.63 9.47
C VAL A 44 0.77 -1.57 9.69
N GLU A 45 0.63 -2.84 9.29
CA GLU A 45 1.70 -3.85 9.40
C GLU A 45 2.92 -3.47 8.54
N SER A 46 2.71 -3.04 7.29
CA SER A 46 3.81 -2.62 6.42
C SER A 46 4.52 -1.36 6.92
N ASN A 47 3.80 -0.43 7.55
CA ASN A 47 4.39 0.79 8.09
C ASN A 47 5.31 0.50 9.27
N ALA A 48 4.96 -0.46 10.14
CA ALA A 48 5.84 -0.87 11.24
C ALA A 48 7.20 -1.40 10.72
N ILE A 49 7.18 -2.19 9.63
CA ILE A 49 8.41 -2.69 9.02
C ILE A 49 9.21 -1.55 8.36
N VAL A 50 8.54 -0.61 7.69
CA VAL A 50 9.20 0.56 7.10
C VAL A 50 9.87 1.41 8.19
N ASP A 51 9.19 1.65 9.31
CA ASP A 51 9.73 2.41 10.44
C ASP A 51 11.00 1.74 11.00
N GLU A 52 11.02 0.41 11.08
CA GLU A 52 12.19 -0.35 11.52
C GLU A 52 13.36 -0.25 10.52
N LEU A 53 13.08 -0.36 9.22
CA LEU A 53 14.09 -0.20 8.17
C LEU A 53 14.65 1.24 8.11
N VAL A 54 13.85 2.24 8.45
CA VAL A 54 14.29 3.64 8.58
C VAL A 54 15.19 3.81 9.79
N ARG A 55 14.79 3.29 10.96
CA ARG A 55 15.57 3.38 12.21
C ARG A 55 16.95 2.76 12.08
N THR A 56 17.04 1.63 11.38
CA THR A 56 18.27 0.89 11.14
C THR A 56 19.13 1.46 10.00
N LYS A 57 18.67 2.53 9.33
CA LYS A 57 19.33 3.18 8.18
C LYS A 57 19.66 2.23 7.02
N VAL A 58 18.91 1.14 6.90
CA VAL A 58 19.08 0.15 5.82
C VAL A 58 18.85 0.77 4.44
N LEU A 59 17.97 1.77 4.40
CA LEU A 59 17.69 2.58 3.22
C LEU A 59 18.91 3.30 2.63
N GLU A 60 19.92 3.61 3.44
CA GLU A 60 21.14 4.32 3.02
C GLU A 60 22.22 3.36 2.48
N GLN A 61 22.05 2.05 2.70
CA GLN A 61 23.03 1.04 2.33
C GLN A 61 22.88 0.66 0.85
N ALA A 62 23.98 0.79 0.10
CA ALA A 62 24.00 0.55 -1.34
C ALA A 62 23.58 -0.88 -1.73
N GLU A 63 23.83 -1.86 -0.86
CA GLU A 63 23.51 -3.27 -1.07
C GLU A 63 22.00 -3.55 -1.22
N PHE A 64 21.14 -2.72 -0.61
CA PHE A 64 19.69 -2.90 -0.62
C PHE A 64 18.96 -2.03 -1.66
N ARG A 65 19.69 -1.16 -2.38
CA ARG A 65 19.10 -0.20 -3.34
C ARG A 65 18.16 -0.87 -4.35
N GLY A 66 18.56 -2.01 -4.91
CA GLY A 66 17.73 -2.74 -5.89
C GLY A 66 16.45 -3.32 -5.29
N GLN A 67 16.44 -3.68 -4.01
CA GLN A 67 15.22 -4.13 -3.32
C GLN A 67 14.30 -2.95 -3.06
N PHE A 68 14.83 -1.81 -2.62
CA PHE A 68 14.04 -0.59 -2.43
C PHE A 68 13.42 -0.06 -3.72
N GLU A 69 14.12 -0.13 -4.84
CA GLU A 69 13.54 0.23 -6.15
C GLU A 69 12.34 -0.65 -6.51
N ARG A 70 12.40 -1.95 -6.21
CA ARG A 70 11.27 -2.88 -6.39
C ARG A 70 10.09 -2.54 -5.47
N LEU A 71 10.37 -2.31 -4.19
CA LEU A 71 9.35 -1.92 -3.20
C LEU A 71 8.66 -0.60 -3.60
N ALA A 72 9.43 0.42 -3.98
CA ALA A 72 8.92 1.70 -4.43
C ALA A 72 8.03 1.58 -5.67
N LYS A 73 8.41 0.71 -6.62
CA LYS A 73 7.60 0.41 -7.79
C LYS A 73 6.26 -0.21 -7.41
N THR A 74 6.25 -1.18 -6.49
CA THR A 74 5.00 -1.81 -6.02
C THR A 74 4.12 -0.80 -5.28
N TYR A 75 4.70 0.04 -4.42
CA TYR A 75 3.95 1.09 -3.72
C TYR A 75 3.29 2.09 -4.68
N ARG A 76 4.02 2.54 -5.71
CA ARG A 76 3.47 3.40 -6.78
C ARG A 76 2.31 2.73 -7.51
N GLN A 77 2.41 1.44 -7.81
CA GLN A 77 1.33 0.70 -8.47
C GLN A 77 0.06 0.66 -7.60
N ILE A 78 0.19 0.35 -6.32
CA ILE A 78 -0.94 0.34 -5.36
C ILE A 78 -1.58 1.73 -5.31
N THR A 79 -0.77 2.78 -5.17
CA THR A 79 -1.24 4.17 -5.13
C THR A 79 -2.07 4.54 -6.36
N LEU A 80 -1.58 4.20 -7.55
CA LEU A 80 -2.29 4.45 -8.81
C LEU A 80 -3.61 3.68 -8.89
N MET A 81 -3.62 2.43 -8.45
CA MET A 81 -4.83 1.60 -8.45
C MET A 81 -5.90 2.16 -7.51
N VAL A 82 -5.52 2.55 -6.29
CA VAL A 82 -6.43 3.17 -5.32
C VAL A 82 -6.97 4.50 -5.86
N ALA A 83 -6.13 5.32 -6.48
CA ALA A 83 -6.55 6.58 -7.10
C ALA A 83 -7.55 6.37 -8.24
N ALA A 84 -7.31 5.36 -9.09
CA ALA A 84 -8.20 5.01 -10.19
C ALA A 84 -9.58 4.56 -9.68
N GLU A 85 -9.63 3.73 -8.64
CA GLU A 85 -10.90 3.30 -8.06
C GLU A 85 -11.64 4.46 -7.38
N LYS A 86 -10.93 5.35 -6.69
CA LYS A 86 -11.52 6.56 -6.10
C LYS A 86 -12.20 7.43 -7.17
N ASP A 87 -11.57 7.64 -8.32
CA ASP A 87 -12.15 8.39 -9.43
C ASP A 87 -13.40 7.69 -10.00
N ARG A 88 -13.33 6.37 -10.18
CA ARG A 88 -14.46 5.55 -10.63
C ARG A 88 -15.67 5.67 -9.70
N LEU A 89 -15.47 5.48 -8.40
CA LEU A 89 -16.53 5.60 -7.39
C LEU A 89 -17.12 7.02 -7.37
N GLY A 90 -16.27 8.05 -7.52
CA GLY A 90 -16.70 9.45 -7.62
C GLY A 90 -17.61 9.70 -8.82
N LYS A 91 -17.31 9.11 -9.98
CA LYS A 91 -18.16 9.19 -11.18
C LYS A 91 -19.50 8.47 -10.98
N GLN A 92 -19.50 7.28 -10.38
CA GLN A 92 -20.73 6.54 -10.09
C GLN A 92 -21.64 7.30 -9.11
N LEU A 93 -21.07 7.92 -8.06
CA LEU A 93 -21.84 8.71 -7.11
C LEU A 93 -22.51 9.91 -7.77
N LYS A 94 -21.82 10.58 -8.71
CA LYS A 94 -22.40 11.68 -9.50
C LYS A 94 -23.58 11.20 -10.34
N GLN A 95 -23.46 10.05 -11.01
CA GLN A 95 -24.53 9.46 -11.81
C GLN A 95 -25.76 9.12 -10.96
N VAL A 96 -25.57 8.48 -9.80
CA VAL A 96 -26.66 8.18 -8.86
C VAL A 96 -27.32 9.47 -8.36
N GLY A 97 -26.53 10.49 -8.04
CA GLY A 97 -27.04 11.80 -7.64
C GLY A 97 -27.89 12.48 -8.72
N GLN A 98 -27.46 12.39 -9.98
CA GLN A 98 -28.22 12.89 -11.13
C GLN A 98 -29.54 12.12 -11.31
N ALA A 99 -29.49 10.78 -11.30
CA ALA A 99 -30.69 9.95 -11.40
C ALA A 99 -31.71 10.28 -10.30
N ARG A 100 -31.26 10.45 -9.05
CA ARG A 100 -32.13 10.85 -7.93
C ARG A 100 -32.76 12.22 -8.14
N LYS A 101 -32.02 13.22 -8.66
CA LYS A 101 -32.56 14.54 -8.99
C LYS A 101 -33.65 14.44 -10.05
N THR A 102 -33.40 13.67 -11.11
CA THR A 102 -34.37 13.43 -12.18
C THR A 102 -35.64 12.78 -11.65
N LEU A 103 -35.54 11.71 -10.86
CA LEU A 103 -36.70 11.05 -10.26
C LEU A 103 -37.50 11.97 -9.32
N LYS A 104 -36.81 12.85 -8.56
CA LYS A 104 -37.47 13.86 -7.72
C LYS A 104 -38.25 14.87 -8.56
N ALA A 105 -37.70 15.31 -9.69
CA ALA A 105 -38.41 16.19 -10.61
C ALA A 105 -39.69 15.53 -11.11
N TYR A 106 -39.63 14.29 -11.60
CA TYR A 106 -40.82 13.56 -12.08
C TYR A 106 -41.91 13.37 -11.01
N ARG A 107 -41.55 13.12 -9.74
CA ARG A 107 -42.54 13.00 -8.65
C ARG A 107 -43.20 14.33 -8.24
N GLY A 108 -42.62 15.47 -8.57
CA GLY A 108 -43.19 16.79 -8.26
C GLY A 108 -44.15 17.33 -9.31
N PHE A 109 -44.25 16.67 -10.47
CA PHE A 109 -45.14 17.05 -11.58
C PHE A 109 -46.34 16.09 -11.74
N GLY A 110 -46.56 15.18 -10.78
CA GLY A 110 -47.69 14.25 -10.74
C GLY A 110 -48.60 14.52 -9.54
#